data_AF-A0A813LHR4-F1
#
_entry.id   AF-A0A813LHR4-F1
#
_cell.length_a   1.000
_cell.length_b   1.000
_cell.length_c   1.000
_cell.angle_alpha   90.00
_cell.angle_beta   90.00
_cell.angle_gamma   90.00
#
_symmetry.space_group_name_H-M   'P 1'
#
loop_
_entity.id
_entity.type
_entity.pdbx_description
1 polymer ?
#
loop_
_entity_poly.entity_id
_entity_poly.type
_entity_poly.pdbx_seq_one_letter_code
_entity_poly.pdbx_strand_id
1 'polypeptide(L)'
;AGHSFGATVAFEMARQLEAGGERVALLALLDARNLLPLATDIGDTFRESGLPETLALLSQSVPDGSRYAEVCEALDSTEPEGHEQSLRKSLGPVAMSALEHVHETFRWYAGLLSTAGPRDETEITPIASKVVLLRAAEAWKCRRRKSA
;
A
#
# COMPACT_ATOMS: atom_id res chain seq x y z
N ALA A 1 -11.78 -5.06 9.82
CA ALA A 1 -12.30 -4.97 8.44
C ALA A 1 -11.34 -4.11 7.63
N GLY A 2 -11.27 -4.28 6.30
CA GLY A 2 -10.39 -3.48 5.45
C GLY A 2 -10.85 -3.42 3.99
N HIS A 3 -10.54 -2.31 3.31
CA HIS A 3 -10.87 -2.08 1.91
C HIS A 3 -9.63 -2.04 1.01
N SER A 4 -9.71 -2.59 -0.19
CA SER A 4 -8.60 -2.64 -1.15
C SER A 4 -7.35 -3.25 -0.50
N PHE A 5 -6.21 -2.56 -0.50
CA PHE A 5 -5.01 -2.98 0.23
C PHE A 5 -5.22 -3.13 1.75
N GLY A 6 -6.07 -2.29 2.34
CA GLY A 6 -6.42 -2.38 3.76
C GLY A 6 -7.07 -3.71 4.13
N ALA A 7 -7.62 -4.46 3.16
CA ALA A 7 -8.11 -5.81 3.38
C ALA A 7 -6.98 -6.79 3.72
N THR A 8 -5.83 -6.69 3.04
CA THR A 8 -4.62 -7.48 3.33
C THR A 8 -4.09 -7.16 4.72
N VAL A 9 -4.06 -5.89 5.08
CA VAL A 9 -3.66 -5.43 6.43
C VAL A 9 -4.60 -5.99 7.50
N ALA A 10 -5.92 -5.85 7.31
CA ALA A 10 -6.90 -6.37 8.26
C ALA A 10 -6.81 -7.89 8.43
N PHE A 11 -6.48 -8.62 7.34
CA PHE A 11 -6.23 -10.05 7.39
C PHE A 11 -5.00 -10.39 8.21
N GLU A 12 -3.88 -9.69 7.98
CA GLU A 12 -2.65 -9.87 8.73
C GLU A 12 -2.85 -9.62 10.23
N MET A 13 -3.50 -8.50 10.58
CA MET A 13 -3.83 -8.16 11.97
C MET A 13 -4.69 -9.25 12.63
N ALA A 14 -5.70 -9.76 11.91
CA ALA A 14 -6.57 -10.81 12.44
C ALA A 14 -5.78 -12.10 12.73
N ARG A 15 -4.87 -12.47 11.82
CA ARG A 15 -4.02 -13.65 12.01
C ARG A 15 -3.03 -13.48 13.15
N GLN A 16 -2.39 -12.31 13.30
CA GLN A 16 -1.48 -12.03 14.42
C GLN A 16 -2.22 -12.06 15.76
N LEU A 17 -3.44 -11.51 15.82
CA LEU A 17 -4.29 -11.59 17.01
C LEU A 17 -4.61 -13.05 17.37
N GLU A 18 -5.04 -13.87 16.40
CA GLU A 18 -5.32 -15.28 16.63
C GLU A 18 -4.08 -16.08 17.06
N ALA A 19 -2.92 -15.82 16.45
CA ALA A 19 -1.64 -16.41 16.86
C ALA A 19 -1.25 -16.01 18.30
N GLY A 20 -1.62 -14.80 18.72
CA GLY A 20 -1.48 -14.32 20.10
C GLY A 20 -2.52 -14.89 21.08
N GLY A 21 -3.44 -15.75 20.62
CA GLY A 21 -4.50 -16.36 21.43
C GLY A 21 -5.79 -15.54 21.52
N GLU A 22 -5.88 -14.40 20.82
CA GLU A 22 -7.08 -13.58 20.78
C GLU A 22 -8.14 -14.14 19.83
N ARG A 23 -9.42 -13.82 20.08
CA ARG A 23 -10.53 -14.25 19.22
C ARG A 23 -11.02 -13.11 18.34
N VAL A 24 -10.91 -13.28 17.02
CA VAL A 24 -11.50 -12.36 16.04
C VAL A 24 -12.94 -12.80 15.71
N ALA A 25 -13.93 -11.95 15.96
CA ALA A 25 -15.33 -12.32 15.72
C ALA A 25 -15.71 -12.31 14.23
N LEU A 26 -15.15 -11.36 13.46
CA LEU A 26 -15.44 -11.17 12.05
C LEU A 26 -14.30 -10.43 11.35
N LEU A 27 -13.87 -10.96 10.20
CA LEU A 27 -12.99 -10.29 9.26
C LEU A 27 -13.74 -9.96 7.96
N ALA A 28 -14.06 -8.68 7.76
CA ALA A 28 -14.67 -8.20 6.51
C ALA A 28 -13.62 -7.60 5.57
N LEU A 29 -13.54 -8.15 4.35
CA LEU A 29 -12.61 -7.80 3.28
C LEU A 29 -13.40 -7.16 2.13
N LEU A 30 -13.19 -5.88 1.89
CA LEU A 30 -13.95 -5.08 0.95
C LEU A 30 -13.10 -4.76 -0.29
N ASP A 31 -13.54 -5.16 -1.47
CA ASP A 31 -12.87 -4.93 -2.75
C ASP A 31 -11.38 -5.30 -2.76
N ALA A 32 -11.04 -6.41 -2.11
CA ALA A 32 -9.66 -6.88 -2.00
C ALA A 32 -9.13 -7.30 -3.38
N ARG A 33 -8.08 -6.59 -3.86
CA ARG A 33 -7.51 -6.80 -5.20
C ARG A 33 -6.51 -7.94 -5.27
N ASN A 34 -5.88 -8.31 -4.15
CA ASN A 34 -5.01 -9.48 -4.06
C ASN A 34 -5.06 -10.05 -2.63
N LEU A 35 -5.53 -11.29 -2.49
CA LEU A 35 -5.61 -12.01 -1.21
C LEU A 35 -4.56 -13.11 -1.07
N LEU A 36 -3.80 -13.39 -2.14
CA LEU A 36 -2.70 -14.34 -2.04
C LEU A 36 -1.64 -13.74 -1.11
N PRO A 37 -1.06 -14.54 -0.19
CA PRO A 37 0.12 -14.08 0.53
C PRO A 37 1.15 -13.67 -0.51
N LEU A 38 1.63 -12.43 -0.39
CA LEU A 38 2.78 -11.99 -1.17
C LEU A 38 3.93 -12.91 -0.74
N ALA A 39 4.23 -13.93 -1.54
CA ALA A 39 5.35 -14.84 -1.30
C ALA A 39 6.70 -14.08 -1.32
N THR A 40 6.69 -12.88 -1.89
CA THR A 40 7.78 -11.91 -1.81
C THR A 40 7.61 -11.08 -0.54
N ASP A 41 8.60 -11.12 0.35
CA ASP A 41 8.76 -10.11 1.41
C ASP A 41 9.09 -8.77 0.77
N ILE A 42 8.05 -8.08 0.30
CA ILE A 42 8.16 -6.71 -0.16
C ILE A 42 8.39 -5.76 1.01
N GLY A 43 8.11 -6.18 2.25
CA GLY A 43 8.17 -5.29 3.39
C GLY A 43 9.61 -4.89 3.74
N ASP A 44 10.60 -5.76 3.49
CA ASP A 44 12.01 -5.37 3.58
C ASP A 44 12.37 -4.32 2.51
N THR A 45 11.95 -4.53 1.24
CA THR A 45 12.15 -3.55 0.16
C THR A 45 11.49 -2.20 0.47
N PHE A 46 10.28 -2.20 1.05
CA PHE A 46 9.59 -0.98 1.45
C PHE A 46 10.20 -0.33 2.70
N ARG A 47 10.81 -1.10 3.61
CA ARG A 47 11.49 -0.56 4.78
C ARG A 47 12.82 0.10 4.42
N GLU A 48 13.48 -0.42 3.39
CA GLU A 48 14.73 0.10 2.81
C GLU A 48 14.48 1.24 1.81
N SER A 49 13.28 1.31 1.23
CA SER A 49 12.90 2.41 0.33
C SER A 49 12.86 3.75 1.07
N GLY A 50 13.29 4.82 0.40
CA GLY A 50 13.25 6.19 0.90
C GLY A 50 12.10 7.01 0.32
N LEU A 51 12.15 8.32 0.57
CA LEU A 51 11.21 9.29 0.02
C LEU A 51 11.21 9.32 -1.54
N PRO A 52 12.35 9.21 -2.25
CA PRO A 52 12.37 9.16 -3.72
C PRO A 52 11.60 7.99 -4.30
N GLU A 53 11.79 6.79 -3.74
CA GLU A 53 11.12 5.56 -4.18
C GLU A 53 9.62 5.63 -3.89
N THR A 54 9.24 6.21 -2.75
CA THR A 54 7.83 6.45 -2.42
C THR A 54 7.17 7.39 -3.41
N LEU A 55 7.87 8.45 -3.84
CA LEU A 55 7.38 9.37 -4.85
C LEU A 55 7.22 8.68 -6.21
N ALA A 56 8.19 7.83 -6.59
CA ALA A 56 8.12 7.05 -7.82
C ALA A 56 6.94 6.06 -7.82
N LEU A 57 6.64 5.43 -6.68
CA LEU A 57 5.47 4.58 -6.54
C LEU A 57 4.17 5.38 -6.66
N LEU A 58 4.11 6.57 -6.06
CA LEU A 58 2.94 7.45 -6.16
C LEU A 58 2.71 7.92 -7.61
N SER A 59 3.76 8.29 -8.34
CA SER A 59 3.65 8.75 -9.73
C SER A 59 3.03 7.69 -10.64
N GLN A 60 3.29 6.41 -10.38
CA GLN A 60 2.71 5.29 -11.13
C GLN A 60 1.29 4.92 -10.67
N SER A 61 0.90 5.30 -9.45
CA SER A 61 -0.34 4.87 -8.81
C SER A 61 -1.50 5.87 -8.95
N VAL A 62 -1.21 7.14 -9.23
CA VAL A 62 -2.23 8.18 -9.39
C VAL A 62 -2.62 8.39 -10.87
N PRO A 63 -3.91 8.60 -11.19
CA PRO A 63 -4.35 8.82 -12.58
C PRO A 63 -3.71 10.01 -13.28
N ASP A 64 -3.26 11.01 -12.52
CA ASP A 64 -2.50 12.18 -13.01
C ASP A 64 -1.16 12.26 -12.27
N GLY A 65 -0.31 11.25 -12.50
CA GLY A 65 1.03 11.16 -11.93
C GLY A 65 2.11 11.96 -12.66
N SER A 66 1.74 12.65 -13.75
CA SER A 66 2.64 13.43 -14.60
C SER A 66 3.50 14.41 -13.81
N ARG A 67 2.87 15.09 -12.84
CA ARG A 67 3.52 16.06 -11.94
C ARG A 67 4.60 15.43 -11.05
N TYR A 68 4.48 14.17 -10.70
CA TYR A 68 5.47 13.46 -9.91
C TYR A 68 6.55 12.81 -10.78
N ALA A 69 6.22 12.46 -12.02
CA ALA A 69 7.18 11.91 -12.99
C ALA A 69 8.32 12.92 -13.30
N GLU A 70 7.98 14.19 -13.51
CA GLU A 70 8.99 15.25 -13.71
C GLU A 70 9.94 15.40 -12.52
N VAL A 71 9.43 15.22 -11.30
CA VAL A 71 10.24 15.27 -10.08
C VAL A 71 11.13 14.04 -9.97
N CYS A 72 10.64 12.85 -10.35
CA CYS A 72 11.45 11.63 -10.40
C CYS A 72 12.60 11.76 -11.43
N GLU A 73 12.32 12.27 -12.64
CA GLU A 73 13.34 12.49 -13.67
C GLU A 73 14.44 13.48 -13.21
N ALA A 74 14.06 14.51 -12.45
CA ALA A 74 15.02 15.45 -11.87
C ALA A 74 15.91 14.80 -10.79
N LEU A 75 15.40 13.80 -10.07
CA LEU A 75 16.17 13.05 -9.07
C LEU A 75 17.17 12.09 -9.73
N ASP A 76 16.82 11.47 -10.86
CA ASP A 76 17.74 10.61 -11.63
C ASP A 76 19.00 11.37 -12.09
N SER A 77 18.89 12.69 -12.25
CA SER A 77 20.01 13.57 -12.64
C SER A 77 20.81 14.10 -11.44
N THR A 78 20.45 13.73 -10.21
CA THR A 78 21.07 14.20 -8.96
C THR A 78 21.77 13.04 -8.26
N GLU A 79 22.87 13.30 -7.55
CA GLU A 79 23.54 12.29 -6.71
C GLU A 79 22.60 11.82 -5.56
N PRO A 80 22.63 10.54 -5.16
CA PRO A 80 21.72 9.97 -4.15
C PRO A 80 21.70 10.72 -2.82
N GLU A 81 22.86 11.20 -2.37
CA GLU A 81 23.03 11.97 -1.14
C GLU A 81 22.28 13.32 -1.16
N GLY A 82 21.97 13.84 -2.35
CA GLY A 82 21.27 15.10 -2.55
C GLY A 82 19.76 14.96 -2.83
N HIS A 83 19.24 13.74 -2.97
CA HIS A 83 17.87 13.48 -3.41
C HIS A 83 16.82 14.10 -2.50
N GLU A 84 16.98 13.95 -1.18
CA GLU A 84 16.01 14.48 -0.22
C GLU A 84 15.97 16.02 -0.22
N GLN A 85 17.12 16.66 -0.41
CA GLN A 85 17.19 18.12 -0.52
C GLN A 85 16.62 18.60 -1.86
N SER A 86 16.82 17.85 -2.94
CA SER A 86 16.22 18.11 -4.24
C SER A 86 14.69 17.98 -4.18
N LEU A 87 14.18 16.93 -3.53
CA LEU A 87 12.75 16.73 -3.26
C LEU A 87 12.12 17.92 -2.55
N ARG A 88 12.74 18.42 -1.48
CA ARG A 88 12.24 19.59 -0.73
C ARG A 88 12.23 20.89 -1.53
N LYS A 89 13.09 21.02 -2.55
CA LYS A 89 13.09 22.18 -3.45
C LYS A 89 12.01 22.07 -4.52
N SER A 90 11.83 20.87 -5.07
CA SER A 90 10.87 20.59 -6.16
C SER A 90 9.43 20.50 -5.64
N LEU A 91 9.24 19.99 -4.42
CA LEU A 91 7.95 19.89 -3.76
C LEU A 91 7.78 21.06 -2.79
N GLY A 92 6.66 21.78 -2.88
CA GLY A 92 6.28 22.75 -1.86
C GLY A 92 6.07 22.08 -0.48
N PRO A 93 6.08 22.86 0.62
CA PRO A 93 6.06 22.31 1.99
C PRO A 93 4.86 21.41 2.29
N VAL A 94 3.69 21.72 1.71
CA VAL A 94 2.48 20.90 1.86
C VAL A 94 2.62 19.54 1.17
N ALA A 95 3.15 19.53 -0.06
CA ALA A 95 3.35 18.30 -0.82
C ALA A 95 4.45 17.44 -0.18
N MET A 96 5.50 18.07 0.35
CA MET A 96 6.55 17.38 1.10
C MET A 96 5.99 16.70 2.36
N SER A 97 5.20 17.42 3.17
CA SER A 97 4.59 16.85 4.38
C SER A 97 3.61 15.70 4.06
N ALA A 98 2.87 15.81 2.95
CA ALA A 98 2.02 14.72 2.48
C ALA A 98 2.85 13.50 2.04
N LEU A 99 3.96 13.71 1.32
CA LEU A 99 4.86 12.63 0.91
C LEU A 99 5.50 11.94 2.12
N GLU A 100 5.98 12.71 3.11
CA GLU A 100 6.51 12.17 4.37
C GLU A 100 5.47 11.34 5.10
N HIS A 101 4.23 11.83 5.20
CA HIS A 101 3.15 11.08 5.84
C HIS A 101 2.81 9.78 5.11
N VAL A 102 2.76 9.82 3.78
CA VAL A 102 2.53 8.64 2.94
C VAL A 102 3.68 7.64 3.10
N HIS A 103 4.93 8.12 3.10
CA HIS A 103 6.12 7.32 3.30
C HIS A 103 6.11 6.59 4.65
N GLU A 104 5.85 7.32 5.74
CA GLU A 104 5.76 6.73 7.09
C GLU A 104 4.61 5.72 7.19
N THR A 105 3.49 6.00 6.52
CA THR A 105 2.37 5.05 6.44
C THR A 105 2.77 3.77 5.71
N PHE A 106 3.49 3.87 4.59
CA PHE A 106 4.01 2.70 3.88
C PHE A 106 5.01 1.90 4.72
N ARG A 107 5.93 2.56 5.44
CA ARG A 107 6.88 1.89 6.33
C ARG A 107 6.19 1.16 7.47
N TRP A 108 5.15 1.76 8.05
CA TRP A 108 4.34 1.10 9.07
C TRP A 108 3.65 -0.17 8.51
N TYR A 109 3.06 -0.09 7.32
CA TYR A 109 2.47 -1.25 6.66
C TYR A 109 3.51 -2.34 6.35
N ALA A 110 4.68 -1.96 5.86
CA ALA A 110 5.77 -2.87 5.57
C ALA A 110 6.25 -3.59 6.84
N GLY A 111 6.35 -2.87 7.96
CA GLY A 111 6.63 -3.47 9.28
C GLY A 111 5.61 -4.52 9.67
N LEU A 112 4.32 -4.21 9.51
CA LEU A 112 3.24 -5.15 9.82
C LEU A 112 3.25 -6.41 8.94
N LEU A 113 3.67 -6.28 7.68
CA LEU A 113 3.69 -7.39 6.72
C LEU A 113 4.95 -8.27 6.84
N SER A 114 6.12 -7.72 7.20
CA SER A 114 7.36 -8.52 7.37
C SER A 114 7.51 -9.18 8.74
N THR A 115 6.69 -8.87 9.74
CA THR A 115 6.73 -9.60 11.04
C THR A 115 6.37 -11.09 10.88
N ALA A 116 5.87 -11.45 9.70
CA ALA A 116 5.86 -12.80 9.18
C ALA A 116 7.23 -13.13 8.55
N GLY A 117 8.11 -13.86 9.25
CA GLY A 117 9.39 -14.34 8.68
C GLY A 117 9.23 -15.15 7.38
N PRO A 118 10.34 -15.61 6.76
CA PRO A 118 10.30 -16.31 5.47
C PRO A 118 9.33 -17.49 5.53
N ARG A 119 8.28 -17.43 4.71
CA ARG A 119 7.22 -18.43 4.72
C ARG A 119 7.42 -19.45 3.63
N ASP A 120 7.31 -20.70 4.02
CA ASP A 120 7.01 -21.79 3.10
C ASP A 120 5.61 -21.55 2.52
N GLU A 121 5.48 -21.45 1.20
CA GLU A 121 4.21 -21.21 0.49
C GLU A 121 3.13 -22.26 0.82
N THR A 122 3.54 -23.36 1.43
CA THR A 122 2.70 -24.49 1.83
C THR A 122 2.02 -24.31 3.20
N GLU A 123 2.47 -23.39 4.06
CA GLU A 123 1.85 -23.09 5.36
C GLU A 123 0.90 -21.89 5.27
N ILE A 124 -0.21 -22.05 4.54
CA ILE A 124 -1.35 -21.15 4.72
C ILE A 124 -2.00 -21.52 6.06
N THR A 125 -1.61 -20.86 7.15
CA THR A 125 -2.32 -21.04 8.43
C THR A 125 -3.77 -20.57 8.25
N PRO A 126 -4.77 -21.46 8.36
CA PRO A 126 -6.15 -21.05 8.24
C PRO A 126 -6.51 -20.15 9.42
N ILE A 127 -7.11 -19.00 9.10
CA ILE A 127 -7.71 -18.08 10.06
C ILE A 127 -8.98 -18.73 10.63
N ALA A 128 -9.11 -18.76 11.95
CA ALA A 128 -10.23 -19.38 12.65
C ALA A 128 -11.50 -18.51 12.57
N SER A 129 -11.35 -17.21 12.41
CA SER A 129 -12.46 -16.28 12.37
C SER A 129 -13.28 -16.32 11.09
N LYS A 130 -14.54 -15.90 11.20
CA LYS A 130 -15.45 -15.81 10.06
C LYS A 130 -14.97 -14.72 9.11
N VAL A 131 -14.68 -15.09 7.87
CA VAL A 131 -14.27 -14.15 6.82
C VAL A 131 -15.44 -13.86 5.89
N VAL A 132 -15.67 -12.57 5.60
CA VAL A 132 -16.66 -12.12 4.61
C VAL A 132 -15.92 -11.29 3.55
N LEU A 133 -16.01 -11.74 2.29
CA LEU A 133 -15.48 -11.03 1.13
C LEU A 133 -16.61 -10.31 0.39
N LEU A 134 -16.50 -8.99 0.26
CA LEU A 134 -17.42 -8.15 -0.49
C LEU A 134 -16.66 -7.50 -1.64
N ARG A 135 -17.14 -7.62 -2.88
CA ARG A 135 -16.54 -6.97 -4.05
C ARG A 135 -17.52 -5.99 -4.66
N ALA A 136 -17.05 -4.82 -5.07
CA ALA A 136 -17.88 -3.91 -5.82
C ALA A 136 -18.05 -4.44 -7.25
N ALA A 137 -19.26 -4.35 -7.81
CA ALA A 137 -19.46 -4.64 -9.21
C ALA A 137 -18.90 -3.49 -10.06
N GLU A 138 -18.04 -3.78 -11.04
CA GLU A 138 -17.46 -2.79 -11.98
C GLU A 138 -18.48 -2.22 -12.99
N ALA A 139 -19.75 -2.08 -12.61
CA ALA A 139 -20.80 -1.56 -13.48
C ALA A 139 -20.96 -0.04 -13.30
N TRP A 140 -19.96 0.74 -13.72
CA TRP A 140 -20.17 2.19 -13.85
C TRP A 140 -21.10 2.44 -15.05
N LYS A 141 -22.40 2.57 -14.80
CA LYS A 141 -23.36 3.00 -15.84
C LYS A 141 -23.07 4.45 -16.20
N CYS A 142 -22.29 4.66 -17.26
CA CYS A 142 -22.13 5.96 -17.88
C CYS A 142 -23.50 6.43 -18.39
N ARG A 143 -24.20 7.28 -17.62
CA ARG A 143 -25.40 7.97 -18.10
C ARG A 143 -24.94 8.91 -19.21
N ARG A 144 -25.00 8.46 -20.47
CA ARG A 144 -24.99 9.37 -21.62
C ARG A 144 -26.15 10.35 -21.43
N ARG A 145 -25.83 11.61 -21.15
CA ARG A 145 -26.80 12.71 -21.30
C ARG A 145 -27.27 12.66 -22.76
N LYS A 146 -28.56 12.38 -22.97
CA LYS A 146 -29.18 12.67 -24.25
C LYS A 146 -29.17 14.19 -24.39
N SER A 147 -28.40 14.70 -25.33
CA SER A 147 -28.53 16.07 -25.81
C SER A 147 -29.94 16.20 -26.39
N ALA A 148 -30.72 17.14 -25.85
CA ALA A 148 -31.96 17.62 -26.45
C ALA A 148 -31.62 18.66 -27.52
#